data_AF-A0A2E1W8V3-F1
#
_entry.id   AF-A0A2E1W8V3-F1
#
_cell.length_a   1.000
_cell.length_b   1.000
_cell.length_c   1.000
_cell.angle_alpha   90.00
_cell.angle_beta   90.00
_cell.angle_gamma   90.00
#
_symmetry.space_group_name_H-M   'P 1'
#
loop_
_entity.id
_entity.type
_entity.pdbx_description
1 polymer ?
#
loop_
_entity_poly.entity_id
_entity_poly.type
_entity_poly.pdbx_seq_one_letter_code
_entity_poly.pdbx_strand_id
1 'polypeptide(L)'
;MLFIFKKNNMKSKRRNRIRLELKKNEIKREKIHRIQKRITVLGVFGLLILVILLLSGYLKKPNQAVESYFTFTDSHQTHELINHFLTNVPTIDGETASSIETNERGAWISSSQNIFFTLIEANYKTEKISYTIYESEFGVTGKWTIQFSKKDNTTILTINENSSIDNLGQRALLYWMGDERYCKNLVNAFKKSL
;
A
#
# COMPACT_ATOMS: atom_id res chain seq x y z
N MET A 1 40.14 39.39 -20.47
CA MET A 1 41.45 39.83 -21.00
C MET A 1 41.45 39.59 -22.51
N LEU A 2 41.26 40.65 -23.32
CA LEU A 2 41.21 40.56 -24.79
C LEU A 2 42.66 40.56 -25.34
N PHE A 3 43.08 39.46 -25.96
CA PHE A 3 44.38 39.40 -26.65
C PHE A 3 44.26 40.03 -28.05
N ILE A 4 44.75 41.27 -28.18
CA ILE A 4 44.90 41.94 -29.47
C ILE A 4 46.19 41.41 -30.12
N PHE A 5 46.04 40.57 -31.15
CA PHE A 5 47.18 40.10 -31.95
C PHE A 5 47.75 41.25 -32.79
N LYS A 6 48.96 41.72 -32.44
CA LYS A 6 49.71 42.75 -33.17
C LYS A 6 50.02 42.26 -34.59
N LYS A 7 49.52 42.99 -35.59
CA LYS A 7 49.48 42.63 -37.02
C LYS A 7 50.81 42.91 -37.74
N ASN A 8 51.96 42.47 -37.20
CA ASN A 8 53.26 42.68 -37.86
C ASN A 8 53.63 41.47 -38.74
N ASN A 9 53.72 41.71 -40.06
CA ASN A 9 54.35 40.88 -41.10
C ASN A 9 54.19 39.34 -41.00
N MET A 10 52.95 38.85 -40.98
CA MET A 10 52.68 37.45 -41.35
C MET A 10 52.49 37.30 -42.86
N LYS A 11 53.36 36.53 -43.53
CA LYS A 11 53.19 36.09 -44.93
C LYS A 11 51.78 35.50 -45.14
N SER A 12 51.05 35.91 -46.18
CA SER A 12 49.60 35.60 -46.38
C SER A 12 49.26 34.10 -46.25
N LYS A 13 50.16 33.22 -46.71
CA LYS A 13 50.04 31.76 -46.59
C LYS A 13 49.94 31.26 -45.14
N ARG A 14 50.68 31.87 -44.19
CA ARG A 14 50.68 31.49 -42.77
C ARG A 14 49.38 31.89 -42.07
N ARG A 15 48.83 33.06 -42.41
CA ARG A 15 47.53 33.53 -41.88
C ARG A 15 46.36 32.65 -42.36
N ASN A 16 46.40 32.18 -43.61
CA ASN A 16 45.39 31.27 -44.14
C ASN A 16 45.44 29.88 -43.50
N ARG A 17 46.63 29.34 -43.19
CA ARG A 17 46.76 28.08 -42.42
C ARG A 17 46.17 28.19 -41.02
N ILE A 18 46.47 29.27 -40.29
CA ILE A 18 45.94 29.50 -38.94
C ILE A 18 44.40 29.63 -38.98
N ARG A 19 43.84 30.34 -39.97
CA ARG A 19 42.37 30.40 -40.16
C ARG A 19 41.76 29.04 -40.44
N LEU A 20 42.39 28.22 -41.27
CA LEU A 20 41.91 26.87 -41.59
C LEU A 20 41.96 25.94 -40.36
N GLU A 21 43.01 26.04 -39.53
CA GLU A 21 43.12 25.28 -38.28
C GLU A 21 42.09 25.73 -37.23
N LEU A 22 41.88 27.03 -37.08
CA LEU A 22 40.84 27.57 -36.19
C LEU A 22 39.44 27.08 -36.62
N LYS A 23 39.13 27.14 -37.92
CA LYS A 23 37.85 26.66 -38.47
C LYS A 23 37.67 25.15 -38.29
N LYS A 24 38.75 24.35 -38.44
CA LYS A 24 38.73 22.90 -38.13
C LYS A 24 38.46 22.63 -36.65
N ASN A 25 39.06 23.41 -35.74
CA ASN A 25 38.86 23.26 -34.31
C ASN A 25 37.45 23.70 -33.87
N GLU A 26 36.88 24.71 -34.52
CA GLU A 26 35.51 25.15 -34.32
C GLU A 26 34.49 24.06 -34.73
N ILE A 27 34.66 23.45 -35.91
CA ILE A 27 33.84 22.32 -36.36
C ILE A 27 33.95 21.12 -35.39
N LYS A 28 35.15 20.85 -34.85
CA LYS A 28 35.33 19.79 -33.84
C LYS A 28 34.57 20.12 -32.55
N ARG A 29 34.62 21.36 -32.06
CA ARG A 29 33.88 21.80 -30.86
C ARG A 29 32.37 21.71 -31.06
N GLU A 30 31.85 22.11 -32.21
CA GLU A 30 30.42 21.98 -32.51
C GLU A 30 29.94 20.52 -32.52
N LYS A 31 30.75 19.61 -33.07
CA LYS A 31 30.44 18.16 -33.06
C LYS A 31 30.39 17.62 -31.62
N ILE A 32 31.37 17.98 -30.79
CA ILE A 32 31.40 17.58 -29.38
C ILE A 32 30.18 18.14 -28.63
N HIS A 33 29.85 19.41 -28.83
CA HIS A 33 28.71 20.04 -28.18
C HIS A 33 27.37 19.42 -28.61
N ARG A 34 27.22 19.01 -29.89
CA ARG A 34 26.03 18.28 -30.36
C ARG A 34 25.90 16.90 -29.69
N ILE A 35 27.01 16.18 -29.52
CA ILE A 35 27.01 14.88 -28.84
C ILE A 35 26.67 15.06 -27.36
N GLN A 36 27.29 16.03 -26.67
CA GLN A 36 26.99 16.34 -25.27
C GLN A 36 25.52 16.68 -25.08
N LYS A 37 24.93 17.53 -25.93
CA LYS A 37 23.50 17.89 -25.85
C LYS A 37 22.59 16.66 -25.97
N ARG A 38 22.91 15.69 -26.85
CA ARG A 38 22.14 14.45 -26.98
C ARG A 38 22.24 13.58 -25.72
N ILE A 39 23.43 13.47 -25.13
CA ILE A 39 23.65 12.74 -23.88
C ILE A 39 22.86 13.39 -22.73
N THR A 40 22.90 14.72 -22.62
CA THR A 40 22.16 15.46 -21.59
C THR A 40 20.66 15.26 -21.73
N VAL A 41 20.11 15.34 -22.95
CA VAL A 41 18.67 15.12 -23.19
C VAL A 41 18.25 13.70 -22.83
N LEU A 42 19.03 12.69 -23.22
CA LEU A 42 18.76 11.29 -22.84
C LEU A 42 18.83 11.09 -21.31
N GLY A 43 19.80 11.72 -20.65
CA GLY A 43 19.92 11.68 -19.19
C GLY A 43 18.71 12.30 -18.47
N VAL A 44 18.25 13.47 -18.94
CA VAL A 44 17.05 14.12 -18.39
C VAL A 44 15.80 13.25 -18.60
N PHE A 45 15.63 12.68 -19.80
CA PHE A 45 14.52 11.75 -20.07
C PHE A 45 14.55 10.52 -19.15
N GLY A 46 15.72 9.92 -18.96
CA GLY A 46 15.88 8.78 -18.05
C GLY A 46 15.51 9.13 -16.60
N LEU A 47 15.93 10.31 -16.14
CA LEU A 47 15.62 10.79 -14.79
C LEU A 47 14.12 11.05 -14.60
N LEU A 48 13.46 11.59 -15.63
CA LEU A 48 12.02 11.86 -15.62
C LEU A 48 11.19 10.56 -15.58
N ILE A 49 11.60 9.53 -16.34
CA ILE A 49 11.01 8.19 -16.28
C ILE A 49 11.17 7.58 -14.88
N LEU A 50 12.36 7.71 -14.27
CA LEU A 50 12.64 7.18 -12.94
C LEU A 50 11.76 7.85 -11.87
N VAL A 51 11.55 9.16 -11.98
CA VAL A 51 10.65 9.92 -11.09
C VAL A 51 9.20 9.46 -11.24
N ILE A 52 8.72 9.23 -12.47
CA ILE A 52 7.37 8.71 -12.72
C ILE A 52 7.19 7.31 -12.11
N LEU A 53 8.19 6.43 -12.26
CA LEU A 53 8.14 5.09 -11.66
C LEU A 53 8.11 5.15 -10.13
N LEU A 54 8.93 6.02 -9.51
CA LEU A 54 8.91 6.22 -8.06
C LEU A 54 7.56 6.77 -7.57
N LEU A 55 6.97 7.73 -8.28
CA LEU A 55 5.63 8.26 -7.97
C LEU A 55 4.55 7.18 -8.11
N SER A 56 4.63 6.33 -9.13
CA SER A 56 3.67 5.24 -9.33
C SER A 56 3.73 4.18 -8.21
N GLY A 57 4.93 3.89 -7.68
CA GLY A 57 5.11 3.02 -6.53
C GLY A 57 4.60 3.65 -5.23
N TYR A 58 4.64 4.98 -5.10
CA TYR A 58 4.14 5.69 -3.92
C TYR A 58 2.61 5.81 -3.90
N LEU A 59 1.98 5.95 -5.07
CA LEU A 59 0.53 6.11 -5.21
C LEU A 59 -0.25 4.80 -5.00
N LYS A 60 0.38 3.65 -5.24
CA LYS A 60 -0.25 2.35 -5.08
C LYS A 60 0.26 1.72 -3.79
N LYS A 61 -0.42 1.99 -2.66
CA LYS A 61 -0.17 1.22 -1.43
C LYS A 61 -0.31 -0.26 -1.78
N PRO A 62 0.72 -1.10 -1.59
CA PRO A 62 0.61 -2.50 -1.89
C PRO A 62 -0.49 -3.08 -1.00
N ASN A 63 -1.46 -3.73 -1.62
CA ASN A 63 -2.38 -4.58 -0.89
C ASN A 63 -1.57 -5.73 -0.30
N GLN A 64 -1.48 -5.76 1.03
CA GLN A 64 -0.64 -6.72 1.73
C GLN A 64 -1.46 -7.95 2.06
N ALA A 65 -0.94 -9.13 1.71
CA ALA A 65 -1.54 -10.41 2.06
C ALA A 65 -0.92 -10.91 3.37
N VAL A 66 -1.71 -10.97 4.43
CA VAL A 66 -1.28 -11.43 5.76
C VAL A 66 -2.16 -12.60 6.18
N GLU A 67 -1.52 -13.69 6.63
CA GLU A 67 -2.21 -14.85 7.20
C GLU A 67 -1.80 -15.02 8.67
N SER A 68 -2.77 -15.22 9.57
CA SER A 68 -2.52 -15.42 10.99
C SER A 68 -3.44 -16.49 11.60
N TYR A 69 -2.98 -17.15 12.65
CA TYR A 69 -3.62 -18.33 13.24
C TYR A 69 -3.79 -18.21 14.75
N PHE A 70 -4.95 -18.62 15.27
CA PHE A 70 -5.26 -18.61 16.71
C PHE A 70 -5.96 -19.92 17.11
N THR A 71 -5.65 -20.42 18.30
CA THR A 71 -6.19 -21.71 18.80
C THR A 71 -7.03 -21.48 20.06
N PHE A 72 -8.28 -21.92 20.03
CA PHE A 72 -9.20 -21.90 21.17
C PHE A 72 -9.27 -23.27 21.84
N THR A 73 -9.06 -23.34 23.16
CA THR A 73 -9.08 -24.59 23.94
C THR A 73 -10.47 -25.05 24.37
N ASP A 74 -11.46 -24.15 24.32
CA ASP A 74 -12.82 -24.42 24.76
C ASP A 74 -13.78 -23.89 23.69
N SER A 75 -14.29 -24.81 22.89
CA SER A 75 -15.05 -24.54 21.67
C SER A 75 -16.55 -24.60 21.96
N HIS A 76 -17.10 -23.50 22.47
CA HIS A 76 -18.51 -23.23 22.19
C HIS A 76 -18.71 -23.29 20.67
N GLN A 77 -19.82 -23.88 20.21
CA GLN A 77 -19.98 -24.34 18.83
C GLN A 77 -19.56 -23.25 17.83
N THR A 78 -18.86 -23.60 16.75
CA THR A 78 -18.41 -22.65 15.71
C THR A 78 -19.52 -21.72 15.22
N HIS A 79 -20.77 -22.22 15.21
CA HIS A 79 -21.97 -21.45 14.88
C HIS A 79 -22.29 -20.35 15.89
N GLU A 80 -22.11 -20.62 17.18
CA GLU A 80 -22.30 -19.63 18.25
C GLU A 80 -21.25 -18.52 18.14
N LEU A 81 -20.00 -18.88 17.84
CA LEU A 81 -18.96 -17.92 17.51
C LEU A 81 -19.37 -17.07 16.30
N ILE A 82 -19.73 -17.69 15.16
CA ILE A 82 -20.16 -16.94 13.98
C ILE A 82 -21.34 -16.01 14.27
N ASN A 83 -22.34 -16.47 15.02
CA ASN A 83 -23.50 -15.65 15.39
C ASN A 83 -23.09 -14.47 16.28
N HIS A 84 -22.16 -14.68 17.21
CA HIS A 84 -21.62 -13.61 18.04
C HIS A 84 -20.81 -12.57 17.25
N PHE A 85 -20.15 -12.99 16.17
CA PHE A 85 -19.46 -12.09 15.25
C PHE A 85 -20.43 -11.22 14.44
N LEU A 86 -21.58 -11.76 14.06
CA LEU A 86 -22.59 -11.04 13.28
C LEU A 86 -23.43 -10.08 14.12
N THR A 87 -23.65 -10.37 15.41
CA THR A 87 -24.42 -9.48 16.29
C THR A 87 -23.64 -8.27 16.78
N ASN A 88 -22.31 -8.39 16.88
CA ASN A 88 -21.41 -7.37 17.40
C ASN A 88 -20.34 -7.04 16.36
N VAL A 89 -20.77 -6.45 15.25
CA VAL A 89 -19.93 -6.13 14.11
C VAL A 89 -18.75 -5.23 14.53
N PRO A 90 -17.48 -5.55 14.14
CA PRO A 90 -16.35 -4.72 14.50
C PRO A 90 -16.36 -3.45 13.64
N THR A 91 -15.91 -2.36 14.25
CA THR A 91 -15.47 -1.17 13.54
C THR A 91 -13.94 -1.21 13.41
N ILE A 92 -13.39 -0.51 12.43
CA ILE A 92 -11.95 -0.54 12.11
C ILE A 92 -11.14 0.31 13.09
N ASP A 93 -11.74 1.37 13.59
CA ASP A 93 -11.22 2.29 14.59
C ASP A 93 -11.20 1.69 15.99
N GLY A 94 -11.79 0.51 16.19
CA GLY A 94 -11.85 -0.11 17.49
C GLY A 94 -12.80 0.67 18.38
N GLU A 95 -14.01 0.88 17.89
CA GLU A 95 -15.14 1.48 18.61
C GLU A 95 -16.42 0.65 18.40
N THR A 96 -17.46 0.84 19.22
CA THR A 96 -18.72 0.16 18.95
C THR A 96 -19.44 0.92 17.83
N ALA A 97 -20.04 0.19 16.88
CA ALA A 97 -20.87 0.85 15.88
C ALA A 97 -21.98 1.65 16.57
N SER A 98 -22.00 2.97 16.37
CA SER A 98 -23.03 3.87 16.89
C SER A 98 -24.32 3.79 16.07
N SER A 99 -24.19 3.44 14.78
CA SER A 99 -25.33 3.12 13.91
C SER A 99 -24.91 2.14 12.81
N ILE A 100 -25.89 1.37 12.34
CA ILE A 100 -25.75 0.44 11.22
C ILE A 100 -26.91 0.70 10.27
N GLU A 101 -26.61 1.21 9.08
CA GLU A 101 -27.58 1.42 8.00
C GLU A 101 -27.33 0.41 6.88
N THR A 102 -28.30 -0.44 6.59
CA THR A 102 -28.14 -1.52 5.60
C THR A 102 -28.74 -1.14 4.24
N ASN A 103 -28.13 -1.64 3.16
CA ASN A 103 -28.67 -1.59 1.81
C ASN A 103 -28.47 -2.95 1.10
N GLU A 104 -28.90 -3.06 -0.15
CA GLU A 104 -28.77 -4.30 -0.94
C GLU A 104 -27.31 -4.76 -1.15
N ARG A 105 -26.33 -3.87 -0.97
CA ARG A 105 -24.91 -4.12 -1.21
C ARG A 105 -24.11 -4.38 0.08
N GLY A 106 -24.63 -4.06 1.26
CA GLY A 106 -23.90 -4.15 2.52
C GLY A 106 -24.46 -3.24 3.61
N ALA A 107 -23.59 -2.77 4.50
CA ALA A 107 -23.93 -1.92 5.63
C ALA A 107 -22.96 -0.73 5.77
N TRP A 108 -23.52 0.47 5.92
CA TRP A 108 -22.82 1.62 6.44
C TRP A 108 -22.75 1.51 7.96
N ILE A 109 -21.54 1.46 8.48
CA ILE A 109 -21.24 1.39 9.90
C ILE A 109 -20.68 2.74 10.31
N SER A 110 -21.34 3.40 11.25
CA SER A 110 -20.81 4.61 11.87
C SER A 110 -20.19 4.28 13.22
N SER A 111 -19.07 4.89 13.54
CA SER A 111 -18.32 4.68 14.77
C SER A 111 -17.76 6.03 15.22
N SER A 112 -18.37 6.61 16.26
CA SER A 112 -18.13 7.98 16.76
C SER A 112 -18.13 9.06 15.68
N GLN A 113 -17.00 9.28 15.01
CA GLN A 113 -16.79 10.29 13.97
C GLN A 113 -16.59 9.70 12.58
N ASN A 114 -16.59 8.37 12.45
CA ASN A 114 -16.11 7.67 11.28
C ASN A 114 -17.20 6.86 10.60
N ILE A 115 -17.22 6.89 9.28
CA ILE A 115 -18.17 6.14 8.47
C ILE A 115 -17.44 5.13 7.57
N PHE A 116 -17.92 3.88 7.59
CA PHE A 116 -17.37 2.76 6.83
C PHE A 116 -18.47 2.07 6.02
N PHE A 117 -18.27 1.86 4.73
CA PHE A 117 -19.12 0.97 3.94
C PHE A 117 -18.51 -0.43 3.93
N THR A 118 -19.23 -1.37 4.54
CA THR A 118 -18.74 -2.71 4.80
C THR A 118 -19.73 -3.78 4.34
N LEU A 119 -19.22 -4.94 4.00
CA LEU A 119 -20.00 -6.13 3.70
C LEU A 119 -19.49 -7.28 4.54
N ILE A 120 -20.40 -7.94 5.24
CA ILE A 120 -20.12 -9.09 6.10
C ILE A 120 -20.91 -10.27 5.57
N GLU A 121 -20.21 -11.33 5.20
CA GLU A 121 -20.80 -12.55 4.66
C GLU A 121 -20.41 -13.71 5.56
N ALA A 122 -21.40 -14.40 6.13
CA ALA A 122 -21.18 -15.66 6.83
C ALA A 122 -21.56 -16.82 5.93
N ASN A 123 -20.63 -17.76 5.75
CA ASN A 123 -20.87 -19.04 5.10
C ASN A 123 -20.72 -20.17 6.12
N TYR A 124 -21.86 -20.60 6.67
CA TYR A 124 -21.92 -21.68 7.66
C TYR A 124 -21.50 -23.05 7.09
N LYS A 125 -21.62 -23.29 5.78
CA LYS A 125 -21.18 -24.55 5.15
C LYS A 125 -19.66 -24.68 5.14
N THR A 126 -18.95 -23.56 4.98
CA THR A 126 -17.48 -23.52 4.96
C THR A 126 -16.89 -22.97 6.24
N GLU A 127 -17.71 -22.76 7.29
CA GLU A 127 -17.34 -22.14 8.56
C GLU A 127 -16.49 -20.87 8.39
N LYS A 128 -16.90 -19.99 7.46
CA LYS A 128 -16.13 -18.82 7.05
C LYS A 128 -16.93 -17.54 7.23
N ILE A 129 -16.29 -16.51 7.76
CA ILE A 129 -16.78 -15.13 7.75
C ILE A 129 -15.88 -14.31 6.83
N SER A 130 -16.49 -13.54 5.94
CA SER A 130 -15.87 -12.62 5.01
C SER A 130 -16.26 -11.21 5.44
N TYR A 131 -15.28 -10.32 5.60
CA TYR A 131 -15.48 -8.92 5.95
C TYR A 131 -14.75 -8.06 4.92
N THR A 132 -15.49 -7.24 4.20
CA THR A 132 -14.95 -6.40 3.13
C THR A 132 -15.30 -4.94 3.40
N ILE A 133 -14.31 -4.06 3.29
CA ILE A 133 -14.45 -2.60 3.41
C ILE A 133 -14.22 -2.03 2.03
N TYR A 134 -15.28 -1.51 1.45
CA TYR A 134 -15.25 -0.91 0.11
C TYR A 134 -14.88 0.57 0.18
N GLU A 135 -15.41 1.28 1.18
CA GLU A 135 -15.21 2.72 1.33
C GLU A 135 -15.05 3.08 2.81
N SER A 136 -14.18 4.04 3.10
CA SER A 136 -14.04 4.65 4.42
C SER A 136 -13.55 6.08 4.30
N GLU A 137 -13.88 6.90 5.29
CA GLU A 137 -13.43 8.31 5.35
C GLU A 137 -11.90 8.44 5.45
N PHE A 138 -11.20 7.41 5.93
CA PHE A 138 -9.73 7.37 6.01
C PHE A 138 -9.05 6.85 4.74
N GLY A 139 -9.80 6.51 3.69
CA GLY A 139 -9.26 5.87 2.48
C GLY A 139 -8.68 4.48 2.75
N VAL A 140 -9.09 3.84 3.86
CA VAL A 140 -8.75 2.46 4.19
C VAL A 140 -9.77 1.54 3.52
N THR A 141 -9.27 0.69 2.63
CA THR A 141 -10.05 -0.39 2.01
C THR A 141 -9.37 -1.72 2.27
N GLY A 142 -10.13 -2.81 2.28
CA GLY A 142 -9.56 -4.12 2.52
C GLY A 142 -10.59 -5.22 2.65
N LYS A 143 -10.15 -6.44 2.40
CA LYS A 143 -10.94 -7.65 2.64
C LYS A 143 -10.15 -8.55 3.58
N TRP A 144 -10.79 -9.02 4.63
CA TRP A 144 -10.27 -10.09 5.44
C TRP A 144 -11.31 -11.18 5.61
N THR A 145 -10.84 -12.39 5.84
CA THR A 145 -11.71 -13.54 6.07
C THR A 145 -11.22 -14.34 7.25
N ILE A 146 -12.16 -14.72 8.11
CA ILE A 146 -11.94 -15.64 9.20
C ILE A 146 -12.48 -17.00 8.78
N GLN A 147 -11.65 -18.02 8.86
CA GLN A 147 -12.07 -19.41 8.73
C GLN A 147 -11.92 -20.10 10.08
N PHE A 148 -13.00 -20.73 10.52
CA PHE A 148 -12.97 -21.60 11.69
C PHE A 148 -12.73 -23.03 11.19
N SER A 149 -11.89 -23.77 11.91
CA SER A 149 -11.72 -25.20 11.69
C SER A 149 -11.64 -25.92 13.02
N LYS A 150 -12.44 -26.97 13.17
CA LYS A 150 -12.37 -27.82 14.36
C LYS A 150 -11.25 -28.84 14.18
N LYS A 151 -10.31 -28.88 15.14
CA LYS A 151 -9.27 -29.90 15.23
C LYS A 151 -9.27 -30.46 16.65
N ASP A 152 -9.67 -31.72 16.77
CA ASP A 152 -9.83 -32.41 18.06
C ASP A 152 -10.79 -31.63 19.00
N ASN A 153 -10.31 -31.25 20.19
CA ASN A 153 -11.04 -30.42 21.17
C ASN A 153 -10.80 -28.91 20.99
N THR A 154 -10.08 -28.52 19.94
CA THR A 154 -9.72 -27.12 19.69
C THR A 154 -10.40 -26.57 18.44
N THR A 155 -10.67 -25.28 18.45
CA THR A 155 -11.07 -24.56 17.24
C THR A 155 -9.92 -23.66 16.82
N ILE A 156 -9.49 -23.76 15.56
CA ILE A 156 -8.47 -22.92 14.96
C ILE A 156 -9.16 -21.81 14.16
N LEU A 157 -8.79 -20.58 14.44
CA LEU A 157 -9.12 -19.39 13.67
C LEU A 157 -7.99 -19.11 12.69
N THR A 158 -8.28 -19.07 11.40
CA THR A 158 -7.35 -18.57 10.38
C THR A 158 -7.87 -17.25 9.84
N ILE A 159 -7.07 -16.19 9.95
CA ILE A 159 -7.37 -14.88 9.37
C ILE A 159 -6.54 -14.73 8.12
N ASN A 160 -7.20 -14.52 6.98
CA ASN A 160 -6.56 -14.13 5.73
C ASN A 160 -6.95 -12.70 5.41
N GLU A 161 -5.98 -11.81 5.37
CA GLU A 161 -6.17 -10.38 5.13
C GLU A 161 -5.54 -9.97 3.80
N ASN A 162 -6.25 -9.13 3.06
CA ASN A 162 -5.77 -8.42 1.89
C ASN A 162 -6.28 -6.97 2.00
N SER A 163 -5.43 -6.07 2.53
CA SER A 163 -5.86 -4.71 2.80
C SER A 163 -4.80 -3.66 2.49
N SER A 164 -5.25 -2.40 2.46
CA SER A 164 -4.42 -1.23 2.19
C SER A 164 -3.53 -0.80 3.38
N ILE A 165 -3.69 -1.44 4.55
CA ILE A 165 -2.92 -1.20 5.77
C ILE A 165 -2.57 -2.53 6.44
N ASP A 166 -1.55 -2.56 7.29
CA ASP A 166 -1.24 -3.82 7.99
C ASP A 166 -2.19 -4.11 9.15
N ASN A 167 -2.48 -5.41 9.31
CA ASN A 167 -3.19 -5.98 10.47
C ASN A 167 -4.59 -5.38 10.69
N LEU A 168 -5.30 -4.98 9.64
CA LEU A 168 -6.66 -4.46 9.72
C LEU A 168 -7.62 -5.46 10.37
N GLY A 169 -7.58 -6.72 9.94
CA GLY A 169 -8.40 -7.80 10.49
C GLY A 169 -7.99 -8.11 11.92
N GLN A 170 -6.69 -8.21 12.18
CA GLN A 170 -6.18 -8.43 13.54
C GLN A 170 -6.55 -7.27 14.47
N ARG A 171 -6.47 -6.00 14.06
CA ARG A 171 -6.85 -4.83 14.88
C ARG A 171 -8.33 -4.82 15.21
N ALA A 172 -9.18 -5.13 14.23
CA ALA A 172 -10.62 -5.32 14.45
C ALA A 172 -10.88 -6.42 15.49
N LEU A 173 -10.12 -7.52 15.44
CA LEU A 173 -10.18 -8.61 16.42
C LEU A 173 -9.55 -8.28 17.79
N LEU A 174 -8.45 -7.53 17.84
CA LEU A 174 -7.78 -7.10 19.08
C LEU A 174 -8.66 -6.13 19.86
N TYR A 175 -9.42 -5.27 19.18
CA TYR A 175 -10.41 -4.42 19.84
C TYR A 175 -11.47 -5.22 20.59
N TRP A 176 -11.83 -6.39 20.06
CA TRP A 176 -12.74 -7.32 20.74
C TRP A 176 -12.15 -8.00 21.98
N MET A 177 -10.86 -7.80 22.30
CA MET A 177 -10.24 -8.37 23.50
C MET A 177 -10.62 -7.69 24.83
N GLY A 178 -11.46 -6.65 24.83
CA GLY A 178 -11.88 -5.96 26.06
C GLY A 178 -12.57 -6.91 27.04
N ASP A 179 -12.15 -6.88 28.31
CA ASP A 179 -12.52 -7.85 29.36
C ASP A 179 -14.04 -7.96 29.65
N GLU A 180 -14.86 -7.01 29.18
CA GLU A 180 -16.33 -7.01 29.32
C GLU A 180 -17.09 -7.32 28.02
N ARG A 181 -16.39 -7.55 26.90
CA ARG A 181 -16.99 -7.48 25.56
C ARG A 181 -17.11 -8.83 24.84
N TYR A 182 -16.32 -9.85 25.20
CA TYR A 182 -16.39 -11.17 24.54
C TYR A 182 -16.03 -12.40 25.39
N CYS A 183 -16.44 -13.55 24.85
CA CYS A 183 -16.16 -14.92 25.26
C CYS A 183 -14.69 -15.08 25.71
N LYS A 184 -14.48 -15.36 27.00
CA LYS A 184 -13.19 -15.50 27.72
C LYS A 184 -12.10 -16.27 26.94
N ASN A 185 -12.51 -17.18 26.06
CA ASN A 185 -11.66 -18.04 25.25
C ASN A 185 -10.92 -17.28 24.14
N LEU A 186 -11.53 -16.25 23.53
CA LEU A 186 -10.91 -15.47 22.46
C LEU A 186 -9.78 -14.58 23.02
N VAL A 187 -10.05 -13.90 24.13
CA VAL A 187 -9.06 -13.10 24.88
C VAL A 187 -7.85 -13.97 25.28
N ASN A 188 -8.09 -15.15 25.82
CA ASN A 188 -7.03 -16.07 26.23
C ASN A 188 -6.19 -16.61 25.06
N ALA A 189 -6.78 -16.81 23.89
CA ALA A 189 -6.05 -17.25 22.70
C ALA A 189 -5.11 -16.15 22.17
N PHE A 190 -5.58 -14.90 22.11
CA PHE A 190 -4.76 -13.76 21.69
C PHE A 190 -3.68 -13.39 22.72
N LYS A 191 -3.96 -13.47 24.03
CA LYS A 191 -2.95 -13.26 25.08
C LYS A 191 -1.79 -14.26 25.02
N LYS A 192 -2.01 -15.45 24.46
CA LYS A 192 -0.97 -16.48 24.31
C LYS A 192 -0.17 -16.34 23.00
N SER A 193 -0.67 -15.59 22.02
CA SER A 193 0.00 -15.40 20.73
C SER A 193 0.78 -14.09 20.62
N LEU A 194 0.59 -13.17 21.58
CA LEU A 194 1.46 -12.02 21.85
C LEU A 194 2.65 -12.43 22.73
#